data_AF-A0A9Q1RGX5-F1
#
_entry.id   AF-A0A9Q1RGX5-F1
#
_cell.length_a   1.000
_cell.length_b   1.000
_cell.length_c   1.000
_cell.angle_alpha   90.00
_cell.angle_beta   90.00
_cell.angle_gamma   90.00
#
_symmetry.space_group_name_H-M   'P 1'
#
loop_
_entity.id
_entity.type
_entity.pdbx_description
1 polymer ?
#
loop_
_entity_poly.entity_id
_entity_poly.type
_entity_poly.pdbx_seq_one_letter_code
_entity_poly.pdbx_strand_id
1 'polypeptide(L)'
;MALQIFSLKIQQPLNSIFPCSTNNGCSVFVPYAYNPSRRLALFQLTTAITQSQLFNGKAPESLNAEGKVIESGTIAELAQSKIALNDENASEWIKKDKRRMLHVVYRVGNLDKTIKFYTECLGMKVLRKRDIPEEGYSNAFLSYGPEESNFAVELTYNYGVDKYDIGTGFGHFGIAVEDVAKMVDLVKAKGGKVVQEPGPIKDGGPIIALVEDPDGYNFELLERGPTPEPFRQVMLRVGDLDQSINFYKKAYGMELLRKRDNPDNKNTIAIMGYGPEDKNAVLELTYVYGVKSYDKGNGYGQIAVGTDDVYKTAEAIKLKGGEIVLEPGPLPGINTKITACVDPDGWKTVFVDNADFMKELE
;
A
#
# COMPACT_ATOMS: atom_id res chain seq x y z
N MET A 1 -6.92 0.63 -54.72
CA MET A 1 -6.63 -0.18 -55.91
C MET A 1 -5.15 0.05 -56.25
N ALA A 2 -4.39 -1.04 -56.44
CA ALA A 2 -2.97 -1.13 -56.82
C ALA A 2 -1.87 -0.96 -55.74
N LEU A 3 -1.30 -2.12 -55.38
CA LEU A 3 0.02 -2.37 -54.77
C LEU A 3 1.17 -2.17 -55.79
N GLN A 4 2.37 -1.85 -55.30
CA GLN A 4 3.70 -2.48 -55.60
C GLN A 4 4.79 -1.66 -54.87
N ILE A 5 5.53 -2.11 -53.84
CA ILE A 5 6.52 -3.20 -53.68
C ILE A 5 7.98 -2.85 -54.12
N PHE A 6 8.89 -3.00 -53.13
CA PHE A 6 10.38 -3.16 -53.10
C PHE A 6 11.34 -1.99 -53.47
N SER A 7 12.22 -1.61 -52.52
CA SER A 7 13.57 -2.22 -52.42
C SER A 7 14.35 -1.74 -51.19
N LEU A 8 14.93 -2.69 -50.44
CA LEU A 8 16.02 -2.47 -49.47
C LEU A 8 17.30 -2.02 -50.17
N LYS A 9 18.13 -1.21 -49.49
CA LYS A 9 19.59 -1.25 -49.62
C LYS A 9 20.26 -1.12 -48.25
N ILE A 10 21.02 -2.16 -47.93
CA ILE A 10 21.98 -2.29 -46.84
C ILE A 10 23.31 -1.70 -47.33
N GLN A 11 23.99 -0.92 -46.48
CA GLN A 11 25.43 -0.65 -46.62
C GLN A 11 26.06 -0.48 -45.22
N GLN A 12 26.95 -1.42 -44.85
CA GLN A 12 27.99 -1.28 -43.83
C GLN A 12 29.37 -1.37 -44.57
N PRO A 13 30.53 -1.34 -43.87
CA PRO A 13 31.16 -0.17 -43.27
C PRO A 13 32.61 0.02 -43.83
N LEU A 14 33.28 1.12 -43.49
CA LEU A 14 34.70 1.33 -43.82
C LEU A 14 35.57 1.31 -42.55
N ASN A 15 36.58 0.45 -42.61
CA ASN A 15 37.67 0.24 -41.65
C ASN A 15 38.68 1.39 -41.64
N SER A 16 39.30 1.63 -40.49
CA SER A 16 40.72 2.04 -40.41
C SER A 16 41.38 1.42 -39.17
N ILE A 17 42.62 0.98 -39.37
CA ILE A 17 43.42 0.01 -38.62
C ILE A 17 44.49 0.74 -37.78
N PHE A 18 44.59 0.40 -36.48
CA PHE A 18 45.77 0.09 -35.59
C PHE A 18 47.08 0.94 -35.63
N PRO A 19 47.86 1.07 -34.51
CA PRO A 19 48.50 -0.10 -33.87
C PRO A 19 48.61 -0.16 -32.33
N CYS A 20 48.94 -1.40 -31.96
CA CYS A 20 49.14 -2.05 -30.68
C CYS A 20 50.39 -1.59 -29.92
N SER A 21 50.35 -1.63 -28.58
CA SER A 21 51.53 -2.01 -27.78
C SER A 21 51.12 -2.82 -26.55
N THR A 22 51.76 -3.97 -26.42
CA THR A 22 51.72 -4.97 -25.36
C THR A 22 52.43 -4.53 -24.07
N ASN A 23 51.90 -4.90 -22.89
CA ASN A 23 52.64 -5.71 -21.91
C ASN A 23 51.80 -6.11 -20.68
N ASN A 24 51.75 -7.42 -20.46
CA ASN A 24 51.86 -8.19 -19.21
C ASN A 24 51.52 -7.56 -17.84
N GLY A 25 50.70 -8.30 -17.09
CA GLY A 25 51.05 -8.62 -15.70
C GLY A 25 49.92 -8.58 -14.68
N CYS A 26 49.74 -9.72 -14.00
CA CYS A 26 49.08 -9.91 -12.70
C CYS A 26 47.55 -9.81 -12.62
N SER A 27 46.95 -10.99 -12.73
CA SER A 27 45.80 -11.41 -11.95
C SER A 27 45.93 -11.03 -10.47
N VAL A 28 45.05 -10.14 -10.00
CA VAL A 28 44.68 -10.06 -8.58
C VAL A 28 43.19 -10.34 -8.52
N PHE A 29 42.87 -11.56 -8.09
CA PHE A 29 41.56 -11.92 -7.58
C PHE A 29 41.23 -10.97 -6.44
N VAL A 30 40.28 -10.06 -6.67
CA VAL A 30 39.59 -9.37 -5.59
C VAL A 30 38.46 -10.31 -5.17
N PRO A 31 38.46 -10.88 -3.96
CA PRO A 31 37.34 -11.68 -3.52
C PRO A 31 36.15 -10.74 -3.39
N TYR A 32 35.09 -11.02 -4.16
CA TYR A 32 33.75 -10.53 -3.87
C TYR A 32 33.46 -10.91 -2.42
N ALA A 33 33.49 -9.92 -1.53
CA ALA A 33 32.99 -10.07 -0.18
C ALA A 33 31.49 -10.35 -0.28
N TYR A 34 31.15 -11.62 -0.08
CA TYR A 34 29.79 -12.10 0.02
C TYR A 34 29.18 -11.45 1.28
N ASN A 35 28.38 -10.41 1.08
CA ASN A 35 27.62 -9.78 2.15
C ASN A 35 26.26 -10.50 2.24
N PRO A 36 25.97 -11.30 3.28
CA PRO A 36 24.68 -11.95 3.40
C PRO A 36 23.69 -10.96 4.02
N SER A 37 23.38 -9.86 3.31
CA SER A 37 22.20 -9.07 3.62
C SER A 37 20.97 -9.82 3.10
N ARG A 38 20.55 -10.86 3.82
CA ARG A 38 19.24 -11.47 3.64
C ARG A 38 18.19 -10.53 4.21
N ARG A 39 17.71 -9.60 3.40
CA ARG A 39 16.54 -8.78 3.70
C ARG A 39 15.53 -8.95 2.57
N LEU A 40 14.77 -10.06 2.62
CA LEU A 40 13.52 -10.16 1.89
C LEU A 40 12.61 -9.02 2.36
N ALA A 41 12.04 -8.25 1.43
CA ALA A 41 10.89 -7.41 1.70
C ALA A 41 9.76 -7.96 0.86
N LEU A 42 8.56 -8.00 1.42
CA LEU A 42 7.42 -8.66 0.84
C LEU A 42 6.52 -7.64 0.15
N PHE A 43 5.90 -7.98 -1.00
CA PHE A 43 4.43 -7.97 -1.20
C PHE A 43 4.04 -8.46 -2.61
N GLN A 44 4.16 -9.78 -2.82
CA GLN A 44 3.41 -10.55 -3.83
C GLN A 44 2.84 -11.80 -3.14
N LEU A 45 1.89 -11.63 -2.21
CA LEU A 45 1.01 -12.74 -1.79
C LEU A 45 -0.23 -12.71 -2.69
N THR A 46 -0.06 -13.11 -3.94
CA THR A 46 -1.17 -13.46 -4.83
C THR A 46 -0.96 -14.87 -5.37
N THR A 47 -1.81 -15.77 -4.89
CA THR A 47 -2.22 -17.07 -5.47
C THR A 47 -1.16 -18.13 -5.77
N ALA A 48 -0.99 -19.10 -4.86
CA ALA A 48 -0.87 -20.53 -5.18
C ALA A 48 -1.01 -21.39 -3.90
N ILE A 49 -2.25 -21.74 -3.50
CA ILE A 49 -2.46 -22.89 -2.61
C ILE A 49 -2.96 -24.04 -3.49
N THR A 50 -2.03 -24.90 -3.93
CA THR A 50 -2.38 -26.24 -4.40
C THR A 50 -2.74 -27.10 -3.20
N GLN A 51 -3.98 -27.56 -3.22
CA GLN A 51 -4.60 -28.46 -2.26
C GLN A 51 -3.95 -29.85 -2.35
N SER A 52 -3.08 -30.23 -1.40
CA SER A 52 -2.85 -31.65 -1.10
C SER A 52 -2.16 -31.87 0.25
N GLN A 53 -2.68 -32.86 0.98
CA GLN A 53 -2.12 -33.53 2.17
C GLN A 53 -2.74 -33.15 3.52
N LEU A 54 -4.05 -33.34 3.62
CA LEU A 54 -4.68 -33.93 4.80
C LEU A 54 -4.48 -35.45 4.72
N PHE A 55 -3.69 -36.07 5.60
CA PHE A 55 -3.95 -37.43 6.09
C PHE A 55 -3.16 -37.76 7.36
N ASN A 56 -3.92 -38.05 8.41
CA ASN A 56 -3.69 -39.02 9.49
C ASN A 56 -2.27 -39.23 10.07
N GLY A 57 -2.09 -38.80 11.31
CA GLY A 57 -1.14 -39.38 12.26
C GLY A 57 -1.77 -39.53 13.64
N LYS A 58 -2.18 -40.75 14.01
CA LYS A 58 -2.58 -41.13 15.37
C LYS A 58 -1.38 -41.01 16.32
N ALA A 59 -1.58 -40.42 17.49
CA ALA A 59 -0.63 -40.48 18.60
C ALA A 59 -0.55 -41.91 19.16
N PRO A 60 0.65 -42.41 19.54
CA PRO A 60 0.76 -43.65 20.31
C PRO A 60 0.72 -43.34 21.81
N GLU A 61 -0.15 -44.07 22.53
CA GLU A 61 -0.09 -44.26 23.97
C GLU A 61 1.17 -45.05 24.35
N SER A 62 1.85 -44.64 25.42
CA SER A 62 2.77 -45.52 26.15
C SER A 62 2.67 -45.28 27.65
N LEU A 63 2.55 -46.40 28.37
CA LEU A 63 2.20 -46.57 29.78
C LEU A 63 3.33 -46.20 30.76
N ASN A 64 2.89 -45.89 31.98
CA ASN A 64 3.69 -45.59 33.17
C ASN A 64 4.56 -46.77 33.66
N ALA A 65 5.62 -46.44 34.40
CA ALA A 65 6.14 -47.26 35.47
C ALA A 65 6.51 -46.38 36.68
N GLU A 66 6.08 -46.85 37.86
CA GLU A 66 6.49 -46.44 39.21
C GLU A 66 5.76 -45.24 39.85
N GLY A 67 4.86 -45.59 40.77
CA GLY A 67 4.05 -44.67 41.54
C GLY A 67 4.82 -43.95 42.63
N LYS A 68 4.70 -42.63 42.62
CA LYS A 68 4.65 -41.81 43.84
C LYS A 68 3.84 -40.55 43.53
N VAL A 69 2.77 -40.35 44.30
CA VAL A 69 1.96 -39.13 44.26
C VAL A 69 2.83 -37.98 44.76
N ILE A 70 3.13 -37.04 43.89
CA ILE A 70 3.64 -35.73 44.24
C ILE A 70 2.49 -34.77 43.95
N GLU A 71 2.02 -34.07 44.99
CA GLU A 71 1.02 -33.02 44.89
C GLU A 71 1.38 -32.06 43.76
N SER A 72 0.49 -31.94 42.78
CA SER A 72 0.58 -31.01 41.66
C SER A 72 0.26 -29.59 42.13
N GLY A 73 1.10 -29.05 43.02
CA GLY A 73 1.21 -27.63 43.28
C GLY A 73 2.46 -27.10 42.58
N THR A 74 2.33 -26.04 41.78
CA THR A 74 3.41 -25.16 41.31
C THR A 74 4.31 -25.55 40.12
N ILE A 75 3.81 -26.15 39.04
CA ILE A 75 4.37 -25.96 37.66
C ILE A 75 3.26 -25.84 36.59
N ALA A 76 2.10 -25.28 36.94
CA ALA A 76 1.01 -24.98 35.99
C ALA A 76 0.65 -23.48 35.93
N GLU A 77 1.48 -22.60 36.52
CA GLU A 77 1.26 -21.15 36.59
C GLU A 77 2.35 -20.32 35.90
N LEU A 78 2.99 -20.89 34.86
CA LEU A 78 3.86 -20.14 33.94
C LEU A 78 3.55 -20.43 32.45
N ALA A 79 2.35 -20.91 32.15
CA ALA A 79 1.80 -20.87 30.80
C ALA A 79 1.12 -19.51 30.62
N GLN A 80 1.60 -18.68 29.68
CA GLN A 80 0.98 -17.40 29.33
C GLN A 80 -0.54 -17.55 29.21
N SER A 81 -1.28 -16.87 30.07
CA SER A 81 -2.70 -16.62 29.88
C SER A 81 -2.84 -15.70 28.66
N LYS A 82 -2.94 -16.28 27.46
CA LYS A 82 -3.65 -15.63 26.36
C LYS A 82 -5.11 -15.52 26.79
N ILE A 83 -5.44 -14.43 27.49
CA ILE A 83 -6.84 -14.02 27.63
C ILE A 83 -7.28 -13.70 26.20
N ALA A 84 -8.05 -14.61 25.59
CA ALA A 84 -8.68 -14.35 24.30
C ALA A 84 -9.48 -13.04 24.42
N LEU A 85 -9.32 -12.13 23.46
CA LEU A 85 -10.13 -10.91 23.44
C LEU A 85 -11.59 -11.34 23.33
N ASN A 86 -12.41 -10.81 24.23
CA ASN A 86 -13.87 -10.83 24.08
C ASN A 86 -14.31 -9.52 23.41
N ASP A 87 -15.59 -9.43 23.03
CA ASP A 87 -16.10 -8.29 22.26
C ASP A 87 -15.93 -6.93 22.98
N GLU A 88 -16.09 -6.92 24.31
CA GLU A 88 -15.94 -5.73 25.15
C GLU A 88 -14.48 -5.25 25.19
N ASN A 89 -13.54 -6.14 25.51
CA ASN A 89 -12.12 -5.81 25.58
C ASN A 89 -11.54 -5.49 24.19
N ALA A 90 -12.05 -6.11 23.12
CA ALA A 90 -11.69 -5.76 21.75
C ALA A 90 -12.13 -4.33 21.40
N SER A 91 -13.34 -3.95 21.79
CA SER A 91 -13.86 -2.60 21.58
C SER A 91 -13.09 -1.56 22.38
N GLU A 92 -12.63 -1.89 23.58
CA GLU A 92 -11.76 -1.04 24.38
C GLU A 92 -10.36 -0.91 23.77
N TRP A 93 -9.78 -2.01 23.28
CA TRP A 93 -8.51 -2.02 22.56
C TRP A 93 -8.54 -1.08 21.35
N ILE A 94 -9.54 -1.24 20.47
CA ILE A 94 -9.68 -0.44 19.25
C ILE A 94 -9.74 1.07 19.55
N LYS A 95 -10.34 1.47 20.68
CA LYS A 95 -10.41 2.87 21.10
C LYS A 95 -9.10 3.42 21.69
N LYS A 96 -8.28 2.55 22.30
CA LYS A 96 -7.03 2.95 22.98
C LYS A 96 -5.80 2.87 22.09
N ASP A 97 -5.84 1.99 21.08
CA ASP A 97 -4.76 1.77 20.13
C ASP A 97 -4.42 3.06 19.35
N LYS A 98 -3.12 3.30 19.12
CA LYS A 98 -2.64 4.48 18.42
C LYS A 98 -2.47 4.16 16.94
N ARG A 99 -3.55 4.36 16.19
CA ARG A 99 -3.57 4.08 14.75
C ARG A 99 -3.21 5.30 13.92
N ARG A 100 -2.49 5.06 12.81
CA ARG A 100 -2.10 6.09 11.84
C ARG A 100 -2.05 5.49 10.45
N MET A 101 -2.56 6.20 9.44
CA MET A 101 -2.31 5.82 8.04
C MET A 101 -0.84 6.09 7.70
N LEU A 102 -0.11 5.06 7.27
CA LEU A 102 1.33 5.12 7.05
C LEU A 102 1.64 5.44 5.58
N HIS A 103 1.16 4.58 4.69
CA HIS A 103 1.32 4.76 3.25
C HIS A 103 0.26 3.99 2.47
N VAL A 104 0.10 4.36 1.20
CA VAL A 104 -0.62 3.53 0.21
C VAL A 104 0.38 2.87 -0.72
N VAL A 105 0.18 1.58 -0.96
CA VAL A 105 1.00 0.77 -1.87
C VAL A 105 0.24 0.58 -3.17
N TYR A 106 0.90 0.87 -4.29
CA TYR A 106 0.39 0.52 -5.62
C TYR A 106 1.51 0.33 -6.64
N ARG A 107 1.17 -0.34 -7.73
CA ARG A 107 2.13 -0.79 -8.73
C ARG A 107 2.21 0.17 -9.90
N VAL A 108 3.42 0.34 -10.43
CA VAL A 108 3.75 1.23 -11.55
C VAL A 108 4.54 0.48 -12.60
N GLY A 109 4.30 0.78 -13.87
CA GLY A 109 5.00 0.16 -15.00
C GLY A 109 6.38 0.74 -15.27
N ASN A 110 6.67 1.95 -14.76
CA ASN A 110 7.98 2.58 -14.89
C ASN A 110 8.29 3.47 -13.68
N LEU A 111 9.13 2.95 -12.77
CA LEU A 111 9.43 3.61 -11.49
C LEU A 111 10.02 5.01 -11.66
N ASP A 112 11.01 5.17 -12.54
CA ASP A 112 11.69 6.46 -12.72
C ASP A 112 10.80 7.51 -13.38
N LYS A 113 9.95 7.10 -14.34
CA LYS A 113 8.97 7.99 -14.95
C LYS A 113 7.97 8.51 -13.91
N THR A 114 7.47 7.62 -13.04
CA THR A 114 6.50 8.00 -11.99
C THR A 114 7.15 8.85 -10.91
N ILE A 115 8.37 8.52 -10.46
CA ILE A 115 9.13 9.37 -9.54
C ILE A 115 9.35 10.76 -10.12
N LYS A 116 9.75 10.86 -11.39
CA LYS A 116 9.95 12.14 -12.07
C LYS A 116 8.65 12.94 -12.12
N PHE A 117 7.53 12.30 -12.46
CA PHE A 117 6.23 12.96 -12.45
C PHE A 117 5.86 13.49 -11.05
N TYR A 118 6.02 12.69 -10.00
CA TYR A 118 5.65 13.09 -8.63
C TYR A 118 6.54 14.20 -8.06
N THR A 119 7.83 14.14 -8.36
CA THR A 119 8.78 15.17 -7.92
C THR A 119 8.66 16.46 -8.72
N GLU A 120 8.58 16.38 -10.04
CA GLU A 120 8.59 17.57 -10.91
C GLU A 120 7.21 18.19 -11.12
N CYS A 121 6.11 17.43 -11.02
CA CYS A 121 4.75 17.93 -11.27
C CYS A 121 3.96 18.09 -9.98
N LEU A 122 4.03 17.10 -9.08
CA LEU A 122 3.26 17.11 -7.83
C LEU A 122 4.05 17.71 -6.65
N GLY A 123 5.37 17.88 -6.77
CA GLY A 123 6.20 18.47 -5.71
C GLY A 123 6.48 17.56 -4.52
N MET A 124 6.27 16.25 -4.67
CA MET A 124 6.66 15.26 -3.66
C MET A 124 8.20 15.11 -3.60
N LYS A 125 8.70 14.52 -2.52
CA LYS A 125 10.10 14.17 -2.33
C LYS A 125 10.26 12.66 -2.27
N VAL A 126 11.31 12.14 -2.89
CA VAL A 126 11.74 10.76 -2.68
C VAL A 126 12.35 10.67 -1.28
N LEU A 127 11.80 9.82 -0.43
CA LEU A 127 12.23 9.60 0.94
C LEU A 127 13.26 8.47 1.00
N ARG A 128 12.92 7.35 0.36
CA ARG A 128 13.82 6.20 0.20
C ARG A 128 13.47 5.41 -1.04
N LYS A 129 14.45 4.67 -1.54
CA LYS A 129 14.29 3.65 -2.58
C LYS A 129 14.90 2.35 -2.08
N ARG A 130 14.29 1.23 -2.45
CA ARG A 130 14.81 -0.09 -2.14
C ARG A 130 14.73 -0.94 -3.39
N ASP A 131 15.81 -1.61 -3.71
CA ASP A 131 15.85 -2.60 -4.78
C ASP A 131 15.94 -3.98 -4.15
N ILE A 132 15.11 -4.93 -4.61
CA ILE A 132 15.04 -6.31 -4.10
C ILE A 132 15.16 -7.27 -5.29
N PRO A 133 16.35 -7.39 -5.91
CA PRO A 133 16.54 -8.20 -7.11
C PRO A 133 16.19 -9.69 -6.92
N GLU A 134 16.38 -10.21 -5.70
CA GLU A 134 16.05 -11.60 -5.35
C GLU A 134 14.55 -11.92 -5.42
N GLU A 135 13.69 -10.90 -5.30
CA GLU A 135 12.24 -11.00 -5.44
C GLU A 135 11.72 -10.33 -6.73
N GLY A 136 12.62 -9.75 -7.53
CA GLY A 136 12.31 -9.20 -8.85
C GLY A 136 11.51 -7.91 -8.82
N TYR A 137 11.72 -7.04 -7.82
CA TYR A 137 11.00 -5.76 -7.75
C TYR A 137 11.81 -4.66 -7.04
N SER A 138 11.41 -3.41 -7.23
CA SER A 138 11.92 -2.24 -6.50
C SER A 138 10.78 -1.43 -5.89
N ASN A 139 11.04 -0.79 -4.75
CA ASN A 139 10.17 0.22 -4.16
C ASN A 139 10.75 1.64 -4.25
N ALA A 140 9.86 2.62 -4.27
CA ALA A 140 10.19 3.99 -3.93
C ALA A 140 9.10 4.60 -3.03
N PHE A 141 9.53 5.30 -1.99
CA PHE A 141 8.65 5.97 -1.05
C PHE A 141 8.71 7.48 -1.29
N LEU A 142 7.56 8.11 -1.47
CA LEU A 142 7.46 9.55 -1.70
C LEU A 142 6.39 10.19 -0.83
N SER A 143 6.64 11.40 -0.34
CA SER A 143 5.66 12.23 0.38
C SER A 143 6.09 13.71 0.35
N TYR A 144 5.33 14.57 1.03
CA TYR A 144 5.66 15.97 1.29
C TYR A 144 6.48 16.16 2.58
N GLY A 145 6.54 15.14 3.43
CA GLY A 145 7.30 15.12 4.68
C GLY A 145 7.87 13.73 4.99
N PRO A 146 8.55 13.57 6.14
CA PRO A 146 9.20 12.32 6.51
C PRO A 146 8.16 11.27 7.00
N GLU A 147 8.42 9.97 6.78
CA GLU A 147 7.42 8.87 6.98
C GLU A 147 7.00 8.68 8.45
N GLU A 148 7.78 9.19 9.40
CA GLU A 148 7.48 9.18 10.83
C GLU A 148 6.22 9.98 11.14
N SER A 149 5.98 11.07 10.39
CA SER A 149 4.88 12.01 10.63
C SER A 149 3.90 12.17 9.47
N ASN A 150 4.26 11.73 8.26
CA ASN A 150 3.47 11.95 7.06
C ASN A 150 3.01 10.64 6.41
N PHE A 151 1.87 10.72 5.73
CA PHE A 151 1.37 9.69 4.85
C PHE A 151 2.20 9.68 3.55
N ALA A 152 2.65 8.50 3.13
CA ALA A 152 3.47 8.34 1.93
C ALA A 152 2.77 7.52 0.85
N VAL A 153 3.27 7.63 -0.37
CA VAL A 153 3.08 6.60 -1.38
C VAL A 153 4.26 5.65 -1.34
N GLU A 154 3.98 4.35 -1.34
CA GLU A 154 4.92 3.29 -1.70
C GLU A 154 4.63 2.83 -3.13
N LEU A 155 5.53 3.15 -4.05
CA LEU A 155 5.51 2.62 -5.41
C LEU A 155 6.15 1.25 -5.44
N THR A 156 5.55 0.30 -6.15
CA THR A 156 6.15 -1.01 -6.43
C THR A 156 6.31 -1.20 -7.94
N TYR A 157 7.54 -1.37 -8.39
CA TYR A 157 7.85 -1.76 -9.76
C TYR A 157 8.30 -3.21 -9.80
N ASN A 158 7.53 -4.07 -10.47
CA ASN A 158 7.92 -5.48 -10.68
C ASN A 158 8.70 -5.57 -12.00
N TYR A 159 9.84 -6.24 -12.00
CA TYR A 159 10.73 -6.25 -13.16
C TYR A 159 10.05 -6.80 -14.40
N GLY A 160 10.11 -6.03 -15.49
CA GLY A 160 9.53 -6.41 -16.77
C GLY A 160 8.00 -6.35 -16.86
N VAL A 161 7.32 -5.86 -15.81
CA VAL A 161 5.88 -5.58 -15.84
C VAL A 161 5.68 -4.08 -16.04
N ASP A 162 5.19 -3.69 -17.21
CA ASP A 162 5.12 -2.30 -17.66
C ASP A 162 3.71 -1.70 -17.64
N LYS A 163 2.70 -2.48 -17.24
CA LYS A 163 1.31 -2.03 -17.14
C LYS A 163 0.53 -2.83 -16.11
N TYR A 164 -0.38 -2.14 -15.44
CA TYR A 164 -1.37 -2.72 -14.54
C TYR A 164 -2.79 -2.32 -14.96
N ASP A 165 -3.76 -3.14 -14.54
CA ASP A 165 -5.16 -2.78 -14.59
C ASP A 165 -5.54 -2.08 -13.29
N ILE A 166 -6.02 -0.84 -13.39
CA ILE A 166 -6.48 -0.06 -12.23
C ILE A 166 -7.82 -0.59 -11.72
N GLY A 167 -8.61 -1.23 -12.59
CA GLY A 167 -9.97 -1.63 -12.31
C GLY A 167 -10.93 -0.43 -12.21
N THR A 168 -12.12 -0.68 -11.70
CA THR A 168 -13.21 0.30 -11.59
C THR A 168 -13.50 0.70 -10.14
N GLY A 169 -12.87 0.05 -9.17
CA GLY A 169 -13.08 0.30 -7.75
C GLY A 169 -12.19 1.41 -7.20
N PHE A 170 -10.96 1.56 -7.70
CA PHE A 170 -10.09 2.64 -7.29
C PHE A 170 -10.63 3.97 -7.82
N GLY A 171 -10.69 4.98 -6.96
CA GLY A 171 -11.17 6.32 -7.30
C GLY A 171 -10.03 7.22 -7.72
N HIS A 172 -9.34 7.75 -6.72
CA HIS A 172 -8.24 8.70 -6.87
C HIS A 172 -7.42 8.78 -5.57
N PHE A 173 -6.25 9.37 -5.68
CA PHE A 173 -5.56 9.98 -4.55
C PHE A 173 -5.92 11.46 -4.44
N GLY A 174 -5.84 12.06 -3.26
CA GLY A 174 -6.10 13.49 -3.07
C GLY A 174 -4.91 14.24 -2.50
N ILE A 175 -4.63 15.40 -3.09
CA ILE A 175 -3.56 16.32 -2.70
C ILE A 175 -4.16 17.69 -2.41
N ALA A 176 -3.94 18.20 -1.19
CA ALA A 176 -4.18 19.61 -0.91
C ALA A 176 -3.02 20.46 -1.43
N VAL A 177 -3.33 21.49 -2.20
CA VAL A 177 -2.34 22.40 -2.80
C VAL A 177 -2.77 23.84 -2.61
N GLU A 178 -1.82 24.75 -2.51
CA GLU A 178 -2.12 26.19 -2.30
C GLU A 178 -2.64 26.88 -3.55
N ASP A 179 -2.26 26.39 -4.74
CA ASP A 179 -2.64 26.94 -6.04
C ASP A 179 -2.83 25.79 -7.03
N VAL A 180 -4.08 25.40 -7.27
CA VAL A 180 -4.43 24.28 -8.16
C VAL A 180 -4.10 24.63 -9.60
N ALA A 181 -4.38 25.86 -10.03
CA ALA A 181 -4.17 26.29 -11.40
C ALA A 181 -2.68 26.20 -11.79
N LYS A 182 -1.79 26.68 -10.92
CA LYS A 182 -0.35 26.60 -11.12
C LYS A 182 0.15 25.16 -11.19
N MET A 183 -0.36 24.26 -10.34
CA MET A 183 0.05 22.85 -10.39
C MET A 183 -0.45 22.18 -11.69
N VAL A 184 -1.67 22.48 -12.13
CA VAL A 184 -2.20 21.98 -13.41
C VAL A 184 -1.38 22.48 -14.60
N ASP A 185 -0.99 23.75 -14.61
CA ASP A 185 -0.13 24.31 -15.66
C ASP A 185 1.24 23.60 -15.70
N LEU A 186 1.81 23.28 -14.54
CA LEU A 186 3.05 22.51 -14.46
C LEU A 186 2.88 21.08 -14.99
N VAL A 187 1.78 20.39 -14.62
CA VAL A 187 1.43 19.07 -15.14
C VAL A 187 1.32 19.11 -16.68
N LYS A 188 0.60 20.09 -17.24
CA LYS A 188 0.48 20.29 -18.70
C LYS A 188 1.83 20.54 -19.36
N ALA A 189 2.64 21.44 -18.80
CA ALA A 189 3.95 21.78 -19.35
C ALA A 189 4.91 20.59 -19.36
N LYS A 190 4.72 19.63 -18.45
CA LYS A 190 5.50 18.38 -18.36
C LYS A 190 4.88 17.22 -19.15
N GLY A 191 3.81 17.47 -19.90
CA GLY A 191 3.13 16.46 -20.73
C GLY A 191 2.24 15.50 -19.95
N GLY A 192 1.90 15.82 -18.70
CA GLY A 192 0.92 15.10 -17.91
C GLY A 192 -0.50 15.34 -18.38
N LYS A 193 -1.40 14.42 -18.06
CA LYS A 193 -2.80 14.48 -18.49
C LYS A 193 -3.67 15.15 -17.43
N VAL A 194 -4.51 16.09 -17.88
CA VAL A 194 -5.52 16.76 -17.06
C VAL A 194 -6.88 16.19 -17.47
N VAL A 195 -7.55 15.54 -16.54
CA VAL A 195 -8.88 14.92 -16.74
C VAL A 195 -9.99 15.93 -16.49
N GLN A 196 -9.80 16.78 -15.48
CA GLN A 196 -10.71 17.85 -15.13
C GLN A 196 -9.91 19.11 -14.87
N GLU A 197 -10.22 20.17 -15.62
CA GLU A 197 -9.62 21.49 -15.46
C GLU A 197 -9.98 22.12 -14.10
N PRO A 198 -9.13 23.02 -13.56
CA PRO A 198 -9.40 23.77 -12.34
C PRO A 198 -10.77 24.44 -12.38
N GLY A 199 -11.61 24.13 -11.41
CA GLY A 199 -12.93 24.75 -11.27
C GLY A 199 -13.54 24.53 -9.88
N PRO A 200 -14.48 25.38 -9.47
CA PRO A 200 -15.10 25.25 -8.16
C PRO A 200 -16.03 24.04 -8.10
N ILE A 201 -16.04 23.29 -6.98
CA ILE A 201 -16.95 22.14 -6.79
C ILE A 201 -18.43 22.56 -6.90
N LYS A 202 -18.74 23.79 -6.48
CA LYS A 202 -20.03 24.47 -6.55
C LYS A 202 -19.78 25.97 -6.49
N ASP A 203 -20.76 26.81 -6.81
CA ASP A 203 -20.62 28.27 -6.73
C ASP A 203 -20.01 28.72 -5.38
N GLY A 204 -18.86 29.38 -5.45
CA GLY A 204 -18.10 29.86 -4.28
C GLY A 204 -17.39 28.79 -3.45
N GLY A 205 -17.36 27.53 -3.89
CA GLY A 205 -16.63 26.43 -3.27
C GLY A 205 -15.12 26.42 -3.59
N PRO A 206 -14.34 25.53 -2.94
CA PRO A 206 -12.92 25.39 -3.24
C PRO A 206 -12.71 24.92 -4.68
N ILE A 207 -11.59 25.33 -5.26
CA ILE A 207 -11.16 24.92 -6.60
C ILE A 207 -10.64 23.49 -6.53
N ILE A 208 -11.07 22.65 -7.46
CA ILE A 208 -10.55 21.31 -7.68
C ILE A 208 -10.08 21.12 -9.11
N ALA A 209 -9.14 20.21 -9.31
CA ALA A 209 -8.77 19.66 -10.61
C ALA A 209 -8.50 18.16 -10.48
N LEU A 210 -8.53 17.44 -11.59
CA LEU A 210 -8.18 16.01 -11.63
C LEU A 210 -7.10 15.80 -12.68
N VAL A 211 -5.97 15.21 -12.27
CA VAL A 211 -4.86 14.88 -13.17
C VAL A 211 -4.58 13.38 -13.13
N GLU A 212 -4.03 12.84 -14.21
CA GLU A 212 -3.61 11.44 -14.31
C GLU A 212 -2.08 11.34 -14.26
N ASP A 213 -1.60 10.36 -13.51
CA ASP A 213 -0.19 9.97 -13.49
C ASP A 213 0.21 9.15 -14.74
N PRO A 214 1.49 8.75 -14.88
CA PRO A 214 1.95 7.97 -16.03
C PRO A 214 1.28 6.61 -16.25
N ASP A 215 0.71 6.00 -15.21
CA ASP A 215 0.07 4.69 -15.22
C ASP A 215 -1.47 4.79 -15.33
N GLY A 216 -2.03 5.99 -15.17
CA GLY A 216 -3.45 6.30 -15.27
C GLY A 216 -4.17 6.46 -13.93
N TYR A 217 -3.46 6.48 -12.81
CA TYR A 217 -4.05 6.77 -11.50
C TYR A 217 -4.43 8.24 -11.41
N ASN A 218 -5.65 8.49 -10.97
CA ASN A 218 -6.17 9.84 -10.79
C ASN A 218 -5.65 10.48 -9.49
N PHE A 219 -5.31 11.75 -9.56
CA PHE A 219 -5.00 12.62 -8.44
C PHE A 219 -5.94 13.82 -8.44
N GLU A 220 -6.82 13.91 -7.44
CA GLU A 220 -7.62 15.09 -7.16
C GLU A 220 -6.72 16.15 -6.49
N LEU A 221 -6.65 17.32 -7.09
CA LEU A 221 -5.99 18.49 -6.53
C LEU A 221 -7.05 19.37 -5.89
N LEU A 222 -6.92 19.67 -4.61
CA LEU A 222 -7.85 20.49 -3.84
C LEU A 222 -7.15 21.78 -3.39
N GLU A 223 -7.66 22.93 -3.82
CA GLU A 223 -7.12 24.22 -3.41
C GLU A 223 -7.46 24.50 -1.94
N ARG A 224 -6.43 24.59 -1.11
CA ARG A 224 -6.54 24.85 0.32
C ARG A 224 -5.25 25.51 0.81
N GLY A 225 -5.36 26.30 1.88
CA GLY A 225 -4.19 26.82 2.57
C GLY A 225 -3.27 25.71 3.11
N PRO A 226 -2.09 26.07 3.63
CA PRO A 226 -1.10 25.12 4.11
C PRO A 226 -1.68 24.09 5.08
N THR A 227 -1.33 22.82 4.89
CA THR A 227 -1.73 21.69 5.76
C THR A 227 -0.50 20.88 6.15
N PRO A 228 -0.47 20.28 7.35
CA PRO A 228 0.61 19.36 7.73
C PRO A 228 0.63 18.07 6.90
N GLU A 229 -0.47 17.73 6.22
CA GLU A 229 -0.57 16.53 5.40
C GLU A 229 -1.15 16.85 4.01
N PRO A 230 -0.31 17.28 3.04
CA PRO A 230 -0.79 17.57 1.70
C PRO A 230 -1.28 16.33 0.95
N PHE A 231 -0.58 15.19 1.06
CA PHE A 231 -1.03 13.91 0.50
C PHE A 231 -2.02 13.25 1.46
N ARG A 232 -3.31 13.54 1.25
CA ARG A 232 -4.30 13.42 2.33
C ARG A 232 -5.37 12.38 2.11
N GLN A 233 -5.49 11.78 0.93
CA GLN A 233 -6.69 11.02 0.62
C GLN A 233 -6.43 9.84 -0.29
N VAL A 234 -7.04 8.71 0.06
CA VAL A 234 -7.24 7.58 -0.84
C VAL A 234 -8.74 7.40 -0.99
N MET A 235 -9.25 7.42 -2.21
CA MET A 235 -10.67 7.23 -2.50
C MET A 235 -10.91 5.84 -3.09
N LEU A 236 -11.76 5.05 -2.42
CA LEU A 236 -12.17 3.73 -2.85
C LEU A 236 -13.69 3.67 -3.01
N ARG A 237 -14.15 3.02 -4.08
CA ARG A 237 -15.58 2.77 -4.28
C ARG A 237 -16.03 1.53 -3.52
N VAL A 238 -17.24 1.59 -2.98
CA VAL A 238 -17.86 0.53 -2.16
C VAL A 238 -19.30 0.27 -2.61
N GLY A 239 -19.76 -0.97 -2.46
CA GLY A 239 -21.10 -1.41 -2.84
C GLY A 239 -22.21 -1.06 -1.84
N ASP A 240 -21.84 -0.86 -0.58
CA ASP A 240 -22.75 -0.48 0.50
C ASP A 240 -22.06 0.45 1.51
N LEU A 241 -22.34 1.76 1.40
CA LEU A 241 -21.65 2.76 2.21
C LEU A 241 -21.86 2.58 3.72
N ASP A 242 -23.07 2.18 4.14
CA ASP A 242 -23.36 2.04 5.57
C ASP A 242 -22.70 0.78 6.15
N GLN A 243 -22.61 -0.31 5.37
CA GLN A 243 -21.81 -1.47 5.74
C GLN A 243 -20.33 -1.10 5.89
N SER A 244 -19.75 -0.40 4.91
CA SER A 244 -18.34 -0.02 4.94
C SER A 244 -18.04 0.94 6.09
N ILE A 245 -18.84 2.00 6.29
CA ILE A 245 -18.69 2.91 7.44
C ILE A 245 -18.70 2.12 8.76
N ASN A 246 -19.67 1.22 8.93
CA ASN A 246 -19.78 0.43 10.15
C ASN A 246 -18.57 -0.49 10.35
N PHE A 247 -18.07 -1.09 9.28
CA PHE A 247 -16.86 -1.91 9.31
C PHE A 247 -15.64 -1.10 9.74
N TYR A 248 -15.34 0.00 9.05
CA TYR A 248 -14.16 0.83 9.36
C TYR A 248 -14.23 1.43 10.77
N LYS A 249 -15.42 1.78 11.27
CA LYS A 249 -15.60 2.21 12.66
C LYS A 249 -15.33 1.09 13.66
N LYS A 250 -15.92 -0.08 13.45
CA LYS A 250 -15.91 -1.16 14.45
C LYS A 250 -14.60 -1.96 14.41
N ALA A 251 -14.13 -2.34 13.23
CA ALA A 251 -12.94 -3.16 13.07
C ALA A 251 -11.66 -2.30 13.07
N TYR A 252 -11.70 -1.17 12.34
CA TYR A 252 -10.50 -0.35 12.12
C TYR A 252 -10.40 0.84 13.06
N GLY A 253 -11.41 1.12 13.89
CA GLY A 253 -11.38 2.21 14.87
C GLY A 253 -11.35 3.60 14.22
N MET A 254 -11.69 3.71 12.94
CA MET A 254 -11.77 5.01 12.26
C MET A 254 -13.01 5.78 12.73
N GLU A 255 -12.90 7.09 12.74
CA GLU A 255 -14.04 7.99 12.93
C GLU A 255 -14.69 8.32 11.59
N LEU A 256 -16.02 8.47 11.58
CA LEU A 256 -16.73 9.07 10.45
C LEU A 256 -16.61 10.59 10.59
N LEU A 257 -15.73 11.19 9.80
CA LEU A 257 -15.41 12.62 9.86
C LEU A 257 -16.46 13.45 9.12
N ARG A 258 -16.96 12.93 8.00
CA ARG A 258 -17.95 13.60 7.15
C ARG A 258 -18.73 12.57 6.33
N LYS A 259 -20.03 12.76 6.17
CA LYS A 259 -20.87 12.03 5.20
C LYS A 259 -21.65 13.05 4.38
N ARG A 260 -21.67 12.89 3.06
CA ARG A 260 -22.39 13.80 2.16
C ARG A 260 -23.05 13.01 1.04
N ASP A 261 -24.32 13.26 0.85
CA ASP A 261 -25.08 12.74 -0.28
C ASP A 261 -25.11 13.77 -1.41
N ASN A 262 -24.94 13.32 -2.66
CA ASN A 262 -24.99 14.15 -3.86
C ASN A 262 -25.94 13.50 -4.89
N PRO A 263 -27.27 13.72 -4.76
CA PRO A 263 -28.26 13.13 -5.66
C PRO A 263 -28.05 13.48 -7.14
N ASP A 264 -27.57 14.69 -7.43
CA ASP A 264 -27.31 15.16 -8.80
C ASP A 264 -26.23 14.32 -9.50
N ASN A 265 -25.20 13.91 -8.75
CA ASN A 265 -24.12 13.04 -9.22
C ASN A 265 -24.36 11.56 -8.92
N LYS A 266 -25.55 11.22 -8.38
CA LYS A 266 -25.96 9.86 -8.00
C LYS A 266 -24.93 9.13 -7.14
N ASN A 267 -24.36 9.83 -6.17
CA ASN A 267 -23.39 9.24 -5.25
C ASN A 267 -23.54 9.75 -3.81
N THR A 268 -23.02 8.96 -2.87
CA THR A 268 -22.85 9.35 -1.47
C THR A 268 -21.40 9.09 -1.09
N ILE A 269 -20.77 10.04 -0.40
CA ILE A 269 -19.39 9.90 0.08
C ILE A 269 -19.33 9.88 1.61
N ALA A 270 -18.34 9.17 2.14
CA ALA A 270 -17.98 9.19 3.55
C ALA A 270 -16.47 9.33 3.72
N ILE A 271 -16.04 10.22 4.61
CA ILE A 271 -14.63 10.40 4.97
C ILE A 271 -14.39 9.71 6.31
N MET A 272 -13.45 8.77 6.30
CA MET A 272 -13.03 7.97 7.44
C MET A 272 -11.57 8.29 7.80
N GLY A 273 -11.22 8.35 9.09
CA GLY A 273 -9.83 8.60 9.47
C GLY A 273 -9.56 8.49 10.98
N TYR A 274 -8.32 8.80 11.37
CA TYR A 274 -7.84 8.74 12.77
C TYR A 274 -7.62 10.13 13.40
N GLY A 275 -8.15 11.17 12.77
CA GLY A 275 -8.03 12.55 13.25
C GLY A 275 -8.72 13.53 12.31
N PRO A 276 -8.65 14.84 12.59
CA PRO A 276 -9.30 15.87 11.78
C PRO A 276 -8.94 15.79 10.28
N GLU A 277 -9.95 15.87 9.41
CA GLU A 277 -9.83 15.73 7.94
C GLU A 277 -8.85 16.74 7.32
N ASP A 278 -8.67 17.91 7.92
CA ASP A 278 -7.79 18.97 7.44
C ASP A 278 -6.31 18.80 7.84
N LYS A 279 -6.01 17.83 8.70
CA LYS A 279 -4.66 17.61 9.28
C LYS A 279 -4.10 16.21 9.10
N ASN A 280 -4.90 15.27 8.61
CA ASN A 280 -4.53 13.85 8.54
C ASN A 280 -4.91 13.27 7.17
N ALA A 281 -4.22 12.19 6.79
CA ALA A 281 -4.68 11.35 5.72
C ALA A 281 -6.01 10.66 6.09
N VAL A 282 -6.90 10.56 5.11
CA VAL A 282 -8.25 10.01 5.24
C VAL A 282 -8.53 9.00 4.13
N LEU A 283 -9.45 8.10 4.42
CA LEU A 283 -10.06 7.21 3.46
C LEU A 283 -11.41 7.81 3.02
N GLU A 284 -11.54 8.15 1.76
CA GLU A 284 -12.84 8.48 1.17
C GLU A 284 -13.49 7.22 0.61
N LEU A 285 -14.70 6.92 1.08
CA LEU A 285 -15.54 5.85 0.57
C LEU A 285 -16.62 6.47 -0.30
N THR A 286 -16.71 6.05 -1.57
CA THR A 286 -17.73 6.52 -2.49
C THR A 286 -18.68 5.39 -2.88
N TYR A 287 -19.97 5.59 -2.59
CA TYR A 287 -21.04 4.74 -3.10
C TYR A 287 -21.73 5.42 -4.27
N VAL A 288 -21.79 4.73 -5.41
CA VAL A 288 -22.56 5.15 -6.58
C VAL A 288 -23.89 4.43 -6.58
N TYR A 289 -25.00 5.16 -6.79
CA TYR A 289 -26.34 4.62 -6.62
C TYR A 289 -26.59 3.38 -7.50
N GLY A 290 -26.97 2.28 -6.85
CA GLY A 290 -27.32 1.02 -7.52
C GLY A 290 -26.11 0.18 -7.96
N VAL A 291 -24.88 0.67 -7.80
CA VAL A 291 -23.67 -0.10 -8.12
C VAL A 291 -23.20 -0.84 -6.87
N LYS A 292 -23.13 -2.17 -6.94
CA LYS A 292 -22.89 -3.05 -5.79
C LYS A 292 -21.53 -3.73 -5.76
N SER A 293 -20.81 -3.72 -6.87
CA SER A 293 -19.48 -4.32 -6.96
C SER A 293 -18.63 -3.57 -7.97
N TYR A 294 -17.33 -3.64 -7.76
CA TYR A 294 -16.34 -3.02 -8.62
C TYR A 294 -15.18 -3.99 -8.82
N ASP A 295 -14.63 -3.95 -10.03
CA ASP A 295 -13.36 -4.59 -10.31
C ASP A 295 -12.23 -3.86 -9.57
N LYS A 296 -11.40 -4.63 -8.87
CA LYS A 296 -10.28 -4.11 -8.08
C LYS A 296 -9.04 -3.90 -8.93
N GLY A 297 -9.00 -4.48 -10.13
CA GLY A 297 -7.81 -4.51 -10.95
C GLY A 297 -6.67 -5.23 -10.24
N ASN A 298 -5.45 -4.94 -10.68
CA ASN A 298 -4.21 -5.43 -10.08
C ASN A 298 -3.15 -4.32 -9.89
N GLY A 299 -3.51 -3.06 -10.11
CA GLY A 299 -2.64 -1.90 -9.89
C GLY A 299 -2.56 -1.49 -8.42
N TYR A 300 -3.69 -1.13 -7.81
CA TYR A 300 -3.77 -0.82 -6.39
C TYR A 300 -3.35 -2.04 -5.54
N GLY A 301 -2.55 -1.80 -4.50
CA GLY A 301 -2.06 -2.83 -3.58
C GLY A 301 -2.86 -2.87 -2.28
N GLN A 302 -2.60 -1.89 -1.40
CA GLN A 302 -3.19 -1.82 -0.07
C GLN A 302 -2.94 -0.45 0.58
N ILE A 303 -3.66 -0.16 1.67
CA ILE A 303 -3.25 0.88 2.63
C ILE A 303 -2.53 0.20 3.80
N ALA A 304 -1.44 0.80 4.27
CA ALA A 304 -0.78 0.42 5.51
C ALA A 304 -1.24 1.30 6.67
N VAL A 305 -1.57 0.70 7.81
CA VAL A 305 -2.02 1.37 9.04
C VAL A 305 -1.15 0.92 10.21
N GLY A 306 -0.58 1.87 10.94
CA GLY A 306 0.16 1.62 12.17
C GLY A 306 -0.77 1.16 13.30
N THR A 307 -0.29 0.26 14.14
CA THR A 307 -0.97 -0.21 15.37
C THR A 307 0.08 -0.57 16.43
N ASP A 308 -0.25 -0.41 17.70
CA ASP A 308 0.65 -0.77 18.80
C ASP A 308 0.71 -2.30 19.04
N ASP A 309 -0.23 -3.08 18.51
CA ASP A 309 -0.24 -4.55 18.63
C ASP A 309 -1.01 -5.21 17.47
N VAL A 310 -0.28 -5.79 16.51
CA VAL A 310 -0.89 -6.47 15.35
C VAL A 310 -1.70 -7.70 15.72
N TYR A 311 -1.40 -8.37 16.84
CA TYR A 311 -2.12 -9.58 17.26
C TYR A 311 -3.50 -9.21 17.81
N LYS A 312 -3.56 -8.24 18.72
CA LYS A 312 -4.84 -7.73 19.23
C LYS A 312 -5.67 -7.10 18.13
N THR A 313 -5.03 -6.40 17.19
CA THR A 313 -5.70 -5.84 16.03
C THR A 313 -6.30 -6.92 15.13
N ALA A 314 -5.57 -7.99 14.82
CA ALA A 314 -6.10 -9.10 14.04
C ALA A 314 -7.31 -9.78 14.72
N GLU A 315 -7.20 -10.06 16.02
CA GLU A 315 -8.28 -10.69 16.79
C GLU A 315 -9.52 -9.78 16.90
N ALA A 316 -9.33 -8.49 17.15
CA ALA A 316 -10.42 -7.51 17.14
C ALA A 316 -11.11 -7.42 15.78
N ILE A 317 -10.37 -7.44 14.67
CA ILE A 317 -10.95 -7.43 13.32
C ILE A 317 -11.79 -8.69 13.08
N LYS A 318 -11.30 -9.88 13.46
CA LYS A 318 -12.07 -11.15 13.36
C LYS A 318 -13.38 -11.06 14.13
N LEU A 319 -13.35 -10.56 15.37
CA LEU A 319 -14.55 -10.40 16.21
C LEU A 319 -15.56 -9.41 15.62
N LYS A 320 -15.09 -8.41 14.86
CA LYS A 320 -15.94 -7.41 14.20
C LYS A 320 -16.34 -7.78 12.77
N GLY A 321 -16.15 -9.05 12.40
CA GLY A 321 -16.60 -9.61 11.12
C GLY A 321 -15.69 -9.31 9.93
N GLY A 322 -14.44 -8.90 10.17
CA GLY A 322 -13.43 -8.74 9.12
C GLY A 322 -12.69 -10.04 8.83
N GLU A 323 -12.22 -10.15 7.59
CA GLU A 323 -11.45 -11.31 7.13
C GLU A 323 -9.95 -11.01 7.24
N ILE A 324 -9.22 -11.89 7.94
CA ILE A 324 -7.76 -11.87 7.98
C ILE A 324 -7.22 -12.73 6.84
N VAL A 325 -6.42 -12.11 5.97
CA VAL A 325 -5.77 -12.77 4.82
C VAL A 325 -4.29 -13.05 5.08
N LEU A 326 -3.71 -12.45 6.13
CA LEU A 326 -2.40 -12.79 6.66
C LEU A 326 -2.45 -12.72 8.19
N GLU A 327 -2.28 -13.87 8.84
CA GLU A 327 -2.24 -13.97 10.31
C GLU A 327 -1.12 -13.10 10.89
N PRO A 328 -1.33 -12.53 12.09
CA PRO A 328 -0.37 -11.61 12.71
C PRO A 328 0.95 -12.31 13.02
N GLY A 329 2.06 -11.70 12.62
CA GLY A 329 3.37 -12.25 12.89
C GLY A 329 4.52 -11.42 12.32
N PRO A 330 5.77 -11.71 12.73
CA PRO A 330 6.95 -11.09 12.16
C PRO A 330 7.16 -11.56 10.72
N LEU A 331 7.47 -10.63 9.82
CA LEU A 331 7.91 -10.97 8.47
C LEU A 331 9.28 -11.65 8.51
N PRO A 332 9.47 -12.75 7.74
CA PRO A 332 10.77 -13.39 7.63
C PRO A 332 11.86 -12.41 7.17
N GLY A 333 13.00 -12.40 7.87
CA GLY A 333 14.18 -11.60 7.50
C GLY A 333 14.22 -10.20 8.11
N ILE A 334 13.11 -9.47 8.13
CA ILE A 334 13.05 -8.10 8.71
C ILE A 334 12.44 -8.06 10.11
N ASN A 335 11.75 -9.12 10.54
CA ASN A 335 11.06 -9.26 11.83
C ASN A 335 9.97 -8.22 12.13
N THR A 336 9.66 -7.32 11.20
CA THR A 336 8.53 -6.39 11.29
C THR A 336 7.24 -7.14 11.42
N LYS A 337 6.52 -6.91 12.52
CA LYS A 337 5.25 -7.57 12.80
C LYS A 337 4.14 -6.91 11.98
N ILE A 338 3.41 -7.73 11.21
CA ILE A 338 2.26 -7.28 10.42
C ILE A 338 1.09 -8.25 10.54
N THR A 339 -0.09 -7.78 10.17
CA THR A 339 -1.24 -8.63 9.76
C THR A 339 -1.91 -7.97 8.56
N ALA A 340 -2.57 -8.75 7.70
CA ALA A 340 -3.32 -8.21 6.58
C ALA A 340 -4.76 -8.70 6.61
N CYS A 341 -5.66 -7.82 6.20
CA CYS A 341 -7.09 -8.08 6.18
C CYS A 341 -7.73 -7.44 4.96
N VAL A 342 -8.96 -7.86 4.68
CA VAL A 342 -9.80 -7.25 3.64
C VAL A 342 -11.07 -6.69 4.27
N ASP A 343 -11.54 -5.58 3.71
CA ASP A 343 -12.84 -5.02 4.04
C ASP A 343 -13.99 -5.79 3.34
N PRO A 344 -15.27 -5.45 3.60
CA PRO A 344 -16.41 -6.13 2.97
C PRO A 344 -16.43 -6.09 1.44
N ASP A 345 -15.75 -5.11 0.82
CA ASP A 345 -15.64 -4.96 -0.63
C ASP A 345 -14.39 -5.65 -1.21
N GLY A 346 -13.52 -6.19 -0.36
CA GLY A 346 -12.27 -6.85 -0.74
C GLY A 346 -11.05 -5.93 -0.80
N TRP A 347 -11.13 -4.69 -0.32
CA TRP A 347 -10.00 -3.79 -0.25
C TRP A 347 -9.02 -4.20 0.85
N LYS A 348 -7.78 -4.45 0.45
CA LYS A 348 -6.73 -4.90 1.35
C LYS A 348 -6.19 -3.77 2.22
N THR A 349 -6.01 -4.05 3.50
CA THR A 349 -5.29 -3.22 4.47
C THR A 349 -4.23 -4.06 5.18
N VAL A 350 -3.05 -3.50 5.37
CA VAL A 350 -1.98 -4.12 6.17
C VAL A 350 -1.82 -3.31 7.45
N PHE A 351 -1.94 -3.97 8.60
CA PHE A 351 -1.61 -3.37 9.88
C PHE A 351 -0.15 -3.68 10.22
N VAL A 352 0.61 -2.65 10.54
CA VAL A 352 2.05 -2.71 10.83
C VAL A 352 2.29 -2.27 12.26
N ASP A 353 3.12 -2.99 12.99
CA ASP A 353 3.52 -2.61 14.33
C ASP A 353 4.26 -1.26 14.32
N ASN A 354 3.76 -0.30 15.10
CA ASN A 354 4.29 1.07 15.13
C ASN A 354 5.78 1.10 15.47
N ALA A 355 6.22 0.30 16.45
CA ALA A 355 7.61 0.31 16.89
C ALA A 355 8.54 -0.34 15.86
N ASP A 356 8.08 -1.38 15.16
CA ASP A 356 8.87 -1.98 14.09
C ASP A 356 8.91 -1.11 12.84
N PHE A 357 7.80 -0.45 12.48
CA PHE A 357 7.79 0.51 11.36
C PHE A 357 8.84 1.60 11.54
N MET A 358 8.97 2.17 12.75
CA MET A 358 10.00 3.18 13.02
C MET A 358 11.43 2.65 12.84
N LYS A 359 11.70 1.37 13.13
CA LYS A 359 13.01 0.75 12.89
C LYS A 359 13.32 0.54 11.41
N GLU A 360 12.30 0.52 10.55
CA GLU A 360 12.51 0.42 9.09
C GLU A 360 12.92 1.75 8.45
N LEU A 361 12.68 2.87 9.16
CA LEU A 361 13.03 4.21 8.69
C LEU A 361 14.46 4.62 9.07
N GLU A 362 15.08 3.91 10.02
CA GLU A 362 16.50 4.02 10.40
C GLU A 362 17.42 3.28 9.41
#